data_AF-A0A9X3I2Z6-F1
#
_entry.id   AF-A0A9X3I2Z6-F1
#
_cell.length_a   1.000
_cell.length_b   1.000
_cell.length_c   1.000
_cell.angle_alpha   90.00
_cell.angle_beta   90.00
_cell.angle_gamma   90.00
#
_symmetry.space_group_name_H-M   'P 1'
#
loop_
_entity.id
_entity.type
_entity.pdbx_description
1 polymer ?
#
loop_
_entity_poly.entity_id
_entity_poly.type
_entity_poly.pdbx_seq_one_letter_code
_entity_poly.pdbx_strand_id
1 'polypeptide(L)'
;MQETQKKVKLAINGGITFGAKLNAKQLVTITEYMNDEDELELTTFQQLYIEVQESKAEEVEAKLREVGLSCYPVGNYVKSLRTCNFCKGSEEEGMPVAIELNNRIAGKPVPFTLRPAYTGCPVGCGEPLVNDIGVMKIKDTYHLYLGGKAKGKDAHAGALFMENLT
;
A
#
# COMPACT_ATOMS: atom_id res chain seq x y z
N MET A 1 8.77 -37.72 9.60
CA MET A 1 7.90 -36.81 8.84
C MET A 1 8.23 -35.41 9.31
N GLN A 2 8.85 -34.58 8.47
CA GLN A 2 9.03 -33.16 8.79
C GLN A 2 7.63 -32.53 8.72
N GLU A 3 7.11 -32.09 9.86
CA GLU A 3 5.93 -31.25 9.90
C GLU A 3 6.20 -30.04 9.01
N THR A 4 5.46 -29.92 7.91
CA THR A 4 5.54 -28.76 7.04
C THR A 4 4.97 -27.59 7.83
N GLN A 5 5.85 -26.77 8.41
CA GLN A 5 5.44 -25.61 9.19
C GLN A 5 4.58 -24.71 8.32
N LYS A 6 3.40 -24.34 8.84
CA LYS A 6 2.44 -23.48 8.14
C LYS A 6 3.09 -22.12 7.87
N LYS A 7 3.09 -21.71 6.60
CA LYS A 7 3.53 -20.38 6.16
C LYS A 7 2.33 -19.42 6.10
N VAL A 8 2.58 -18.14 6.35
CA VAL A 8 1.62 -17.04 6.20
C VAL A 8 2.22 -15.95 5.32
N LYS A 9 1.36 -15.26 4.57
CA LYS A 9 1.77 -14.12 3.74
C LYS A 9 1.79 -12.83 4.56
N LEU A 10 2.86 -12.06 4.43
CA LEU A 10 2.96 -10.69 4.93
C LEU A 10 2.94 -9.71 3.76
N ALA A 11 2.16 -8.64 3.88
CA ALA A 11 2.19 -7.53 2.93
C ALA A 11 3.09 -6.41 3.44
N ILE A 12 4.13 -6.07 2.69
CA ILE A 12 5.14 -5.11 3.13
C ILE A 12 5.40 -4.02 2.10
N ASN A 13 5.80 -2.82 2.53
CA ASN A 13 6.36 -1.80 1.64
C ASN A 13 7.29 -0.82 2.38
N GLY A 14 7.97 0.04 1.63
CA GLY A 14 8.89 1.06 2.16
C GLY A 14 8.22 2.28 2.81
N GLY A 15 6.90 2.24 3.03
CA GLY A 15 6.13 3.39 3.48
C GLY A 15 5.90 4.44 2.38
N ILE A 16 5.28 5.55 2.77
CA ILE A 16 4.97 6.67 1.87
C ILE A 16 6.11 7.68 1.94
N THR A 17 6.95 7.69 0.92
CA THR A 17 8.12 8.58 0.80
C THR A 17 8.31 9.02 -0.66
N PHE A 18 9.40 9.74 -0.95
CA PHE A 18 9.74 10.10 -2.33
C PHE A 18 10.11 8.85 -3.15
N GLY A 19 9.19 8.46 -4.04
CA GLY A 19 9.28 7.24 -4.84
C GLY A 19 8.94 5.96 -4.08
N ALA A 20 8.61 4.91 -4.82
CA ALA A 20 8.45 3.55 -4.28
C ALA A 20 9.81 2.84 -4.22
N LYS A 21 10.61 3.15 -3.21
CA LYS A 21 12.00 2.66 -3.08
C LYS A 21 12.17 1.76 -1.86
N LEU A 22 13.05 0.77 -1.99
CA LEU A 22 13.62 0.01 -0.88
C LEU A 22 15.13 0.23 -0.84
N ASN A 23 15.69 0.34 0.36
CA ASN A 23 17.14 0.44 0.55
C ASN A 23 17.76 -0.94 0.79
N ALA A 24 19.10 -1.02 0.71
CA ALA A 24 19.84 -2.27 0.87
C ALA A 24 19.57 -2.95 2.22
N LYS A 25 19.47 -2.20 3.32
CA LYS A 25 19.19 -2.74 4.66
C LYS A 25 17.83 -3.42 4.70
N GLN A 26 16.81 -2.79 4.11
CA GLN A 26 15.46 -3.35 4.01
C GLN A 26 15.45 -4.63 3.18
N LEU A 27 16.15 -4.66 2.05
CA LEU A 27 16.26 -5.85 1.22
C LEU A 27 16.94 -7.00 1.95
N VAL A 28 18.05 -6.74 2.64
CA VAL A 28 18.75 -7.75 3.45
C VAL A 28 17.83 -8.31 4.52
N THR A 29 17.14 -7.47 5.29
CA THR A 29 16.21 -7.92 6.33
C THR A 29 15.03 -8.71 5.78
N ILE A 30 14.53 -8.40 4.58
CA ILE A 30 13.52 -9.23 3.92
C ILE A 30 14.09 -10.63 3.63
N THR A 31 15.28 -10.69 3.05
CA THR A 31 15.92 -11.97 2.66
C THR A 31 16.38 -12.82 3.84
N GLU A 32 16.64 -12.23 5.01
CA GLU A 32 16.96 -12.98 6.25
C GLU A 32 15.87 -13.98 6.66
N TYR A 33 14.63 -13.75 6.22
CA TYR A 33 13.47 -14.59 6.53
C TYR A 33 12.96 -15.40 5.32
N MET A 34 13.72 -15.40 4.23
CA MET A 34 13.44 -16.15 3.00
C MET A 34 14.52 -17.20 2.76
N ASN A 35 14.14 -18.34 2.20
CA ASN A 35 15.08 -19.35 1.70
C ASN A 35 15.45 -19.05 0.23
N ASP A 36 16.50 -19.68 -0.29
CA ASP A 36 16.99 -19.45 -1.66
C ASP A 36 15.93 -19.67 -2.76
N GLU A 37 14.97 -20.57 -2.52
CA GLU A 37 13.87 -20.89 -3.44
C GLU A 37 12.58 -20.10 -3.15
N ASP A 38 12.55 -19.28 -2.08
CA ASP A 38 11.37 -18.47 -1.76
C ASP A 38 11.26 -17.28 -2.72
N GLU A 39 10.05 -17.04 -3.22
CA GLU A 39 9.76 -15.94 -4.13
C GLU A 39 9.16 -14.73 -3.38
N LEU A 40 9.35 -13.55 -3.96
CA LEU A 40 8.71 -12.32 -3.52
C LEU A 40 7.80 -11.79 -4.63
N GLU A 41 6.53 -11.57 -4.29
CA GLU A 41 5.52 -11.12 -5.25
C GLU A 41 5.42 -9.59 -5.28
N LEU A 42 5.65 -9.00 -6.45
CA LEU A 42 5.40 -7.58 -6.71
C LEU A 42 3.91 -7.34 -6.98
N THR A 43 3.22 -6.70 -6.04
CA THR A 43 1.77 -6.47 -6.17
C THR A 43 1.46 -5.21 -6.98
N THR A 44 0.23 -5.12 -7.49
CA THR A 44 -0.26 -3.92 -8.20
C THR A 44 -0.56 -2.72 -7.29
N PHE A 45 -0.37 -2.83 -5.97
CA PHE A 45 -0.73 -1.80 -4.98
C PHE A 45 0.47 -1.23 -4.22
N GLN A 46 1.68 -1.28 -4.81
CA GLN A 46 2.93 -0.83 -4.18
C GLN A 46 3.22 -1.57 -2.86
N GLN A 47 2.97 -2.87 -2.86
CA GLN A 47 3.33 -3.79 -1.79
C GLN A 47 4.12 -4.97 -2.35
N LEU A 48 4.91 -5.61 -1.51
CA LEU A 48 5.54 -6.90 -1.73
C LEU A 48 4.84 -7.93 -0.86
N TYR A 49 4.56 -9.12 -1.40
CA TYR A 49 4.18 -10.26 -0.57
C TYR A 49 5.38 -11.18 -0.36
N ILE A 50 5.61 -11.53 0.90
CA ILE A 50 6.59 -12.52 1.32
C ILE A 50 5.90 -13.59 2.15
N GLU A 51 6.41 -14.82 2.12
CA GLU A 51 5.90 -15.91 2.94
C GLU A 51 6.86 -16.22 4.08
N VAL A 52 6.35 -16.26 5.30
CA VAL A 52 7.13 -16.57 6.50
C VAL A 52 6.46 -17.64 7.33
N GLN A 53 7.22 -18.30 8.19
CA GLN A 53 6.68 -19.27 9.15
C GLN A 53 5.68 -18.57 10.08
N GLU A 54 4.49 -19.13 10.27
CA GLU A 54 3.44 -18.55 11.11
C GLU A 54 3.93 -18.30 12.54
N SER A 55 4.75 -19.22 13.08
CA SER A 55 5.36 -19.11 14.40
C SER A 55 6.34 -17.95 14.56
N LYS A 56 6.86 -17.39 13.45
CA LYS A 56 7.81 -16.27 13.44
C LYS A 56 7.19 -14.96 12.93
N ALA A 57 5.92 -14.96 12.52
CA ALA A 57 5.32 -13.81 11.85
C ALA A 57 5.44 -12.51 12.67
N GLU A 58 5.15 -12.55 13.97
CA GLU A 58 5.25 -11.38 14.84
C GLU A 58 6.70 -10.85 14.98
N GLU A 59 7.67 -11.77 15.10
CA GLU A 59 9.11 -11.44 15.16
C GLU A 59 9.56 -10.77 13.85
N VAL A 60 9.21 -11.37 12.72
CA VAL A 60 9.52 -10.84 11.40
C VAL A 60 8.95 -9.44 11.24
N GLU A 61 7.66 -9.25 11.56
CA GLU A 61 7.04 -7.93 11.42
C GLU A 61 7.74 -6.87 12.29
N ALA A 62 8.15 -7.21 13.52
CA ALA A 62 8.89 -6.30 14.38
C ALA A 62 10.22 -5.89 13.73
N LYS A 63 10.96 -6.85 13.17
CA LYS A 63 12.26 -6.63 12.52
C LYS A 63 12.15 -5.82 11.24
N LEU A 64 11.11 -6.06 10.44
CA LEU A 64 10.81 -5.26 9.26
C LEU A 64 10.48 -3.80 9.65
N ARG A 65 9.70 -3.58 10.72
CA ARG A 65 9.40 -2.24 11.24
C ARG A 65 10.66 -1.52 11.75
N GLU A 66 11.59 -2.22 12.41
CA GLU A 66 12.88 -1.66 12.86
C GLU A 66 13.71 -1.08 11.70
N VAL A 67 13.58 -1.63 10.48
CA VAL A 67 14.28 -1.14 9.28
C VAL A 67 13.43 -0.17 8.44
N GLY A 68 12.30 0.27 8.98
CA GLY A 68 11.42 1.26 8.35
C GLY A 68 10.49 0.68 7.27
N LEU A 69 10.29 -0.64 7.21
CA LEU A 69 9.23 -1.22 6.40
C LEU A 69 7.91 -1.15 7.16
N SER A 70 6.83 -0.95 6.42
CA SER A 70 5.47 -1.10 6.93
C SER A 70 4.98 -2.53 6.67
N CYS A 71 4.25 -3.11 7.62
CA CYS A 71 3.62 -4.43 7.49
C CYS A 71 2.10 -4.28 7.59
N TYR A 72 1.37 -4.97 6.73
CA TYR A 72 -0.08 -4.91 6.61
C TYR A 72 -0.68 -6.33 6.57
N PRO A 73 -1.93 -6.50 7.05
CA PRO A 73 -2.60 -7.79 6.98
C PRO A 73 -2.98 -8.16 5.52
N VAL A 74 -2.93 -9.45 5.22
CA VAL A 74 -3.36 -10.03 3.93
C VAL A 74 -4.81 -10.51 4.03
N GLY A 75 -5.53 -10.51 2.92
CA GLY A 75 -6.96 -10.83 2.87
C GLY A 75 -7.86 -9.59 2.82
N ASN A 76 -9.06 -9.72 3.37
CA ASN A 76 -10.13 -8.71 3.32
C ASN A 76 -9.90 -7.58 4.31
N TYR A 77 -8.97 -6.71 3.94
CA TYR A 77 -8.59 -5.51 4.66
C TYR A 77 -8.53 -4.32 3.70
N VAL A 78 -8.59 -3.12 4.25
CA VAL A 78 -8.17 -1.91 3.53
C VAL A 78 -6.67 -2.03 3.29
N LYS A 79 -6.25 -2.07 2.02
CA LYS A 79 -4.83 -2.13 1.65
C LYS A 79 -4.11 -0.83 2.02
N SER A 80 -2.78 -0.86 2.02
CA SER A 80 -2.00 0.37 2.14
C SER A 80 -2.38 1.35 1.04
N LEU A 81 -2.34 2.64 1.38
CA LEU A 81 -2.61 3.71 0.43
C LEU A 81 -1.60 3.65 -0.71
N ARG A 82 -2.11 3.38 -1.91
CA ARG A 82 -1.31 3.52 -3.12
C ARG A 82 -1.11 5.00 -3.42
N THR A 83 0.12 5.44 -3.69
CA THR A 83 0.42 6.85 -3.92
C THR A 83 1.11 7.09 -5.26
N CYS A 84 1.15 8.34 -5.70
CA CYS A 84 2.18 8.80 -6.64
C CYS A 84 3.57 8.75 -5.99
N ASN A 85 4.61 9.04 -6.79
CA ASN A 85 6.00 9.09 -6.31
C ASN A 85 6.41 10.45 -5.72
N PHE A 86 5.49 11.41 -5.60
CA PHE A 86 5.76 12.75 -5.08
C PHE A 86 6.84 13.51 -5.87
N CYS A 87 6.78 13.47 -7.20
CA CYS A 87 7.85 13.98 -8.07
C CYS A 87 8.04 15.50 -8.01
N LYS A 88 7.02 16.25 -7.59
CA LYS A 88 7.11 17.71 -7.33
C LYS A 88 7.46 18.07 -5.89
N GLY A 89 7.66 17.07 -5.03
CA GLY A 89 8.04 17.26 -3.63
C GLY A 89 6.91 17.02 -2.63
N SER A 90 7.30 16.80 -1.37
CA SER A 90 6.41 16.40 -0.28
C SER A 90 5.31 17.42 0.03
N GLU A 91 5.67 18.70 0.13
CA GLU A 91 4.75 19.79 0.49
C GLU A 91 3.75 20.08 -0.63
N GLU A 92 4.27 20.31 -1.84
CA GLU A 92 3.45 20.60 -3.03
C GLU A 92 2.42 19.51 -3.31
N GLU A 93 2.80 18.25 -3.15
CA GLU A 93 1.92 17.11 -3.43
C GLU A 93 1.17 16.59 -2.21
N GLY A 94 1.30 17.22 -1.03
CA GLY A 94 0.56 16.87 0.17
C GLY A 94 0.89 15.49 0.76
N MET A 95 2.16 15.07 0.71
CA MET A 95 2.60 13.78 1.27
C MET A 95 2.23 13.59 2.76
N PRO A 96 2.27 14.61 3.64
CA PRO A 96 1.82 14.44 5.03
C PRO A 96 0.35 14.01 5.13
N VAL A 97 -0.51 14.51 4.23
CA VAL A 97 -1.92 14.09 4.17
C VAL A 97 -2.04 12.65 3.71
N ALA A 98 -1.25 12.22 2.70
CA ALA A 98 -1.22 10.83 2.27
C ALA A 98 -0.78 9.86 3.40
N ILE A 99 0.23 10.25 4.17
CA ILE A 99 0.70 9.48 5.35
C ILE A 99 -0.43 9.36 6.39
N GLU A 100 -1.07 10.47 6.73
CA GLU A 100 -2.15 10.49 7.72
C GLU A 100 -3.37 9.68 7.25
N LEU A 101 -3.75 9.77 5.98
CA LEU A 101 -4.80 8.95 5.40
C LEU A 101 -4.48 7.45 5.54
N ASN A 102 -3.26 7.04 5.18
CA ASN A 102 -2.83 5.65 5.30
C ASN A 102 -2.90 5.17 6.76
N ASN A 103 -2.37 5.95 7.70
CA ASN A 103 -2.38 5.62 9.13
C ASN A 103 -3.81 5.43 9.67
N ARG A 104 -4.79 6.18 9.15
CA ARG A 104 -6.18 6.11 9.59
C ARG A 104 -6.96 4.93 9.03
N ILE A 105 -6.63 4.46 7.83
CA ILE A 105 -7.50 3.52 7.10
C ILE A 105 -6.88 2.16 6.84
N ALA A 106 -5.56 2.07 6.64
CA ALA A 106 -4.91 0.84 6.25
C ALA A 106 -5.03 -0.22 7.34
N GLY A 107 -5.21 -1.49 6.94
CA GLY A 107 -5.33 -2.61 7.88
C GLY A 107 -6.68 -2.75 8.57
N LYS A 108 -7.67 -1.89 8.28
CA LYS A 108 -9.04 -2.07 8.80
C LYS A 108 -9.72 -3.29 8.17
N PRO A 109 -10.35 -4.19 8.95
CA PRO A 109 -11.09 -5.33 8.41
C PRO A 109 -12.34 -4.84 7.67
N VAL A 110 -12.62 -5.45 6.52
CA VAL A 110 -13.72 -5.09 5.63
C VAL A 110 -14.33 -6.35 5.00
N PRO A 111 -15.58 -6.33 4.52
CA PRO A 111 -16.22 -7.52 3.94
C PRO A 111 -15.55 -7.98 2.62
N PHE A 112 -14.91 -7.04 1.91
CA PHE A 112 -14.12 -7.30 0.71
C PHE A 112 -12.93 -6.34 0.68
N THR A 113 -11.83 -6.77 0.04
CA THR A 113 -10.60 -5.96 -0.05
C THR A 113 -10.90 -4.59 -0.66
N LEU A 114 -10.53 -3.51 0.06
CA LEU A 114 -10.62 -2.14 -0.43
C LEU A 114 -9.23 -1.63 -0.82
N ARG A 115 -9.13 -0.96 -1.97
CA ARG A 115 -7.90 -0.38 -2.48
C ARG A 115 -8.02 1.15 -2.45
N PRO A 116 -7.42 1.80 -1.45
CA PRO A 116 -7.35 3.26 -1.43
C PRO A 116 -6.16 3.76 -2.26
N ALA A 117 -6.32 4.91 -2.90
CA ALA A 117 -5.28 5.54 -3.70
C ALA A 117 -5.26 7.07 -3.50
N TYR A 118 -4.07 7.65 -3.60
CA TYR A 118 -3.79 9.08 -3.47
C TYR A 118 -2.89 9.57 -4.61
N THR A 119 -3.13 10.78 -5.08
CA THR A 119 -2.21 11.49 -5.98
C THR A 119 -2.11 12.96 -5.58
N GLY A 120 -0.90 13.50 -5.64
CA GLY A 120 -0.62 14.90 -5.29
C GLY A 120 -0.88 15.91 -6.41
N CYS A 121 -1.22 15.46 -7.62
CA CYS A 121 -1.55 16.35 -8.72
C CYS A 121 -2.49 15.70 -9.76
N PRO A 122 -3.07 16.50 -10.68
CA PRO A 122 -4.06 16.03 -11.67
C PRO A 122 -3.55 14.99 -12.69
N VAL A 123 -2.25 14.72 -12.75
CA VAL A 123 -1.68 13.67 -13.61
C VAL A 123 -2.19 12.28 -13.21
N GLY A 124 -2.47 12.07 -11.92
CA GLY A 124 -3.12 10.84 -11.47
C GLY A 124 -2.22 9.60 -11.46
N CYS A 125 -0.91 9.72 -11.25
CA CYS A 125 0.03 8.58 -11.21
C CYS A 125 -0.31 7.52 -10.14
N GLY A 126 -1.01 7.90 -9.05
CA GLY A 126 -1.53 6.95 -8.06
C GLY A 126 -2.80 6.20 -8.50
N GLU A 127 -3.32 6.54 -9.67
CA GLU A 127 -4.59 6.08 -10.28
C GLU A 127 -5.81 6.15 -9.33
N PRO A 128 -6.10 7.32 -8.74
CA PRO A 128 -7.20 7.45 -7.77
C PRO A 128 -8.58 7.10 -8.36
N LEU A 129 -8.81 7.33 -9.66
CA LEU A 129 -10.13 7.12 -10.27
C LEU A 129 -10.49 5.65 -10.48
N VAL A 130 -9.55 4.71 -10.48
CA VAL A 130 -9.83 3.28 -10.76
C VAL A 130 -9.67 2.38 -9.54
N ASN A 131 -9.47 3.01 -8.39
CA ASN A 131 -9.38 2.39 -7.07
C ASN A 131 -10.67 2.64 -6.28
N ASP A 132 -10.94 1.81 -5.29
CA ASP A 132 -12.21 1.80 -4.56
C ASP A 132 -12.46 3.12 -3.83
N ILE A 133 -11.37 3.74 -3.33
CA ILE A 133 -11.36 5.06 -2.70
C ILE A 133 -10.19 5.86 -3.31
N GLY A 134 -10.48 6.96 -3.99
CA GLY A 134 -9.49 7.80 -4.65
C GLY A 134 -9.41 9.20 -4.05
N VAL A 135 -8.22 9.68 -3.73
CA VAL A 135 -7.98 11.07 -3.30
C VAL A 135 -7.04 11.74 -4.30
N MET A 136 -7.45 12.91 -4.80
CA MET A 136 -6.64 13.70 -5.72
C MET A 136 -6.50 15.12 -5.19
N LYS A 137 -5.26 15.56 -4.97
CA LYS A 137 -4.95 16.96 -4.69
C LYS A 137 -5.08 17.79 -5.97
N ILE A 138 -5.91 18.82 -5.92
CA ILE A 138 -6.12 19.81 -6.97
C ILE A 138 -5.78 21.18 -6.36
N LYS A 139 -4.62 21.73 -6.74
CA LYS A 139 -4.06 22.95 -6.12
C LYS A 139 -4.01 22.77 -4.60
N ASP A 140 -4.76 23.57 -3.84
CA ASP A 140 -4.76 23.59 -2.37
C ASP A 140 -5.89 22.76 -1.75
N THR A 141 -6.64 22.00 -2.55
CA THR A 141 -7.80 21.23 -2.08
C THR A 141 -7.75 19.77 -2.53
N TYR A 142 -8.64 18.94 -1.99
CA TYR A 142 -8.72 17.52 -2.28
C TYR A 142 -10.09 17.12 -2.86
N HIS A 143 -10.05 16.27 -3.87
CA HIS A 143 -11.22 15.63 -4.47
C HIS A 143 -11.24 14.17 -4.05
N LEU A 144 -12.39 13.70 -3.57
CA LEU A 144 -12.65 12.34 -3.15
C LEU A 144 -13.52 11.64 -4.19
N TYR A 145 -13.03 10.51 -4.68
CA TYR A 145 -13.69 9.63 -5.64
C TYR A 145 -13.99 8.29 -4.97
N LEU A 146 -15.14 7.69 -5.29
CA LEU A 146 -15.55 6.40 -4.73
C LEU A 146 -16.03 5.44 -5.84
N GLY A 147 -15.78 4.15 -5.62
CA GLY A 147 -16.32 3.07 -6.45
C GLY A 147 -15.51 2.75 -7.71
N GLY A 148 -14.28 3.23 -7.84
CA GLY A 148 -13.44 2.93 -9.00
C GLY A 148 -13.08 1.44 -9.10
N LYS A 149 -13.10 0.91 -10.33
CA LYS A 149 -12.81 -0.50 -10.61
C LYS A 149 -11.87 -0.67 -11.81
N ALA A 150 -10.61 -0.98 -11.53
CA ALA A 150 -9.57 -1.20 -12.55
C ALA A 150 -9.60 -2.55 -13.31
N LYS A 151 -10.37 -3.55 -12.85
CA LYS A 151 -10.31 -4.93 -13.38
C LYS A 151 -11.71 -5.52 -13.58
N GLY A 152 -11.85 -6.42 -14.54
CA GLY A 152 -13.13 -7.08 -14.88
C GLY A 152 -13.81 -6.46 -16.09
N LYS A 153 -14.83 -7.15 -16.64
CA LYS A 153 -15.59 -6.65 -17.81
C LYS A 153 -16.41 -5.39 -17.49
N ASP A 154 -16.66 -5.15 -16.21
CA ASP A 154 -17.40 -4.02 -15.66
C ASP A 154 -16.46 -2.95 -15.06
N ALA A 155 -15.21 -2.88 -15.53
CA ALA A 155 -14.27 -1.84 -15.14
C ALA A 155 -14.82 -0.44 -15.44
N HIS A 156 -14.67 0.48 -14.49
CA HIS A 156 -15.15 1.85 -14.59
C HIS A 156 -14.39 2.79 -13.65
N ALA A 157 -14.43 4.08 -13.96
CA ALA A 157 -13.93 5.13 -13.08
C ALA A 157 -14.91 5.36 -11.92
N GLY A 158 -14.37 5.70 -10.75
CA GLY A 158 -15.13 6.10 -9.58
C GLY A 158 -15.81 7.44 -9.78
N ALA A 159 -16.93 7.63 -9.10
CA ALA A 159 -17.67 8.87 -9.12
C ALA A 159 -17.01 9.91 -8.21
N LEU A 160 -17.01 11.18 -8.62
CA LEU A 160 -16.67 12.28 -7.74
C LEU A 160 -17.71 12.34 -6.61
N PHE A 161 -17.27 12.09 -5.39
CA PHE A 161 -18.14 12.05 -4.21
C PHE A 161 -18.12 13.37 -3.46
N MET A 162 -16.93 13.97 -3.30
CA MET A 162 -16.75 15.31 -2.72
C MET A 162 -15.59 16.02 -3.42
N GLU A 163 -15.66 17.34 -3.51
CA GLU A 163 -14.62 18.19 -4.08
C GLU A 163 -14.32 19.38 -3.17
N ASN A 164 -13.18 20.04 -3.42
CA ASN A 164 -12.74 21.21 -2.68
C ASN A 164 -12.60 20.99 -1.16
N LEU A 165 -12.22 19.77 -0.74
CA LEU A 165 -11.94 19.45 0.67
C LEU A 165 -10.62 20.10 1.12
N THR A 166 -10.56 20.50 2.39
CA THR A 166 -9.39 21.14 3.05
C THR A 166 -8.83 20.27 4.16
#